data_AF-A0A7S2NQD0-F1
#
_entry.id   AF-A0A7S2NQD0-F1
#
_cell.length_a   1.000
_cell.length_b   1.000
_cell.length_c   1.000
_cell.angle_alpha   90.00
_cell.angle_beta   90.00
_cell.angle_gamma   90.00
#
_symmetry.space_group_name_H-M   'P 1'
#
loop_
_entity.id
_entity.type
_entity.pdbx_description
1 polymer ?
#
loop_
_entity_poly.entity_id
_entity_poly.type
_entity_poly.pdbx_seq_one_letter_code
_entity_poly.pdbx_strand_id
1 'polypeptide(L)'
;AGFMRLSRAAKVLGVALDEPDATIHDAHKQLMLQWHPDKNPDNATEATRRFKEIRSAHDLLMTVPHNRRVAAMRVAKKKQSTARAQRREADQRVEEQWAEQ
;
A
#
# COMPACT_ATOMS: atom_id res chain seq x y z
N ALA A 1 -20.65 -4.16 3.49
CA ALA A 1 -19.61 -3.32 2.87
C ALA A 1 -18.25 -3.92 3.17
N GLY A 2 -17.47 -4.29 2.15
CA GLY A 2 -16.14 -4.87 2.36
C GLY A 2 -15.21 -3.82 2.95
N PHE A 3 -14.72 -4.02 4.18
CA PHE A 3 -13.72 -3.16 4.80
C PHE A 3 -12.36 -3.40 4.14
N MET A 4 -12.16 -2.87 2.94
CA MET A 4 -10.82 -2.79 2.35
C MET A 4 -9.96 -1.89 3.23
N ARG A 5 -8.75 -2.34 3.57
CA ARG A 5 -7.78 -1.52 4.32
C ARG A 5 -7.06 -0.57 3.36
N LEU A 6 -6.71 0.64 3.82
CA LEU A 6 -5.97 1.63 3.00
C LEU A 6 -4.69 1.04 2.38
N SER A 7 -3.95 0.24 3.15
CA SER A 7 -2.74 -0.45 2.65
C SER A 7 -3.04 -1.41 1.49
N ARG A 8 -4.21 -2.07 1.48
CA ARG A 8 -4.63 -2.93 0.37
C ARG A 8 -5.05 -2.09 -0.83
N ALA A 9 -5.78 -1.00 -0.62
CA ALA A 9 -6.23 -0.11 -1.70
C ALA A 9 -5.05 0.49 -2.46
N ALA A 10 -4.05 1.02 -1.76
CA ALA A 10 -2.82 1.53 -2.37
C ALA A 10 -2.10 0.46 -3.20
N LYS A 11 -2.01 -0.77 -2.66
CA LYS A 11 -1.41 -1.91 -3.38
C LYS A 11 -2.19 -2.33 -4.63
N VAL A 12 -3.53 -2.27 -4.60
CA VAL A 12 -4.38 -2.59 -5.77
C VAL A 12 -4.15 -1.59 -6.89
N LEU A 13 -3.99 -0.30 -6.55
CA LEU A 13 -3.70 0.75 -7.52
C LEU A 13 -2.21 0.83 -7.89
N GLY A 14 -1.33 0.10 -7.21
CA GLY A 14 0.11 0.13 -7.45
C GLY A 14 0.80 1.43 -7.02
N VAL A 15 0.17 2.20 -6.13
CA VAL A 15 0.65 3.49 -5.64
C VAL A 15 1.05 3.41 -4.18
N ALA A 16 1.87 4.36 -3.73
CA ALA A 16 2.17 4.52 -2.32
C ALA A 16 1.06 5.31 -1.60
N LEU A 17 0.96 5.17 -0.28
CA LEU A 17 -0.06 5.84 0.54
C LEU A 17 0.18 7.35 0.69
N ASP A 18 1.41 7.79 0.44
CA ASP A 18 1.89 9.16 0.48
C ASP A 18 1.90 9.82 -0.91
N GLU A 19 1.36 9.16 -1.94
CA GLU A 19 1.16 9.77 -3.25
C GLU A 19 0.04 10.82 -3.21
N PRO A 20 0.16 11.90 -4.01
CA PRO A 20 -0.88 12.91 -4.14
C PRO A 20 -2.09 12.34 -4.87
N ASP A 21 -3.25 12.98 -4.68
CA ASP A 21 -4.51 12.54 -5.27
C ASP A 21 -4.48 12.50 -6.80
N ALA A 22 -3.67 13.37 -7.43
CA ALA A 22 -3.44 13.37 -8.87
C ALA A 22 -2.87 12.03 -9.36
N THR A 23 -1.78 11.54 -8.74
CA THR A 23 -1.16 10.26 -9.08
C THR A 23 -2.14 9.10 -8.93
N ILE A 24 -2.98 9.14 -7.88
CA ILE A 24 -3.98 8.09 -7.61
C ILE A 24 -5.07 8.10 -8.70
N HIS A 25 -5.50 9.28 -9.13
CA HIS A 25 -6.44 9.44 -10.22
C HIS A 25 -5.91 8.91 -11.55
N ASP A 26 -4.64 9.18 -11.85
CA ASP A 26 -4.01 8.73 -13.09
C ASP A 26 -3.80 7.22 -13.10
N ALA A 27 -3.32 6.64 -11.99
CA ALA A 27 -3.20 5.18 -11.84
C ALA A 27 -4.57 4.48 -11.95
N HIS A 28 -5.62 5.05 -11.35
CA HIS A 28 -6.98 4.54 -11.48
C HIS A 28 -7.45 4.53 -12.95
N LYS A 29 -7.27 5.64 -13.69
CA LYS A 29 -7.65 5.72 -15.11
C LYS A 29 -6.94 4.66 -15.95
N GLN A 30 -5.63 4.49 -15.76
CA GLN A 30 -4.84 3.49 -16.49
C GLN A 30 -5.34 2.07 -16.22
N LEU A 31 -5.63 1.73 -14.96
CA LEU A 31 -6.14 0.42 -14.58
C LEU A 31 -7.55 0.15 -15.10
N MET A 32 -8.43 1.17 -15.15
CA MET A 32 -9.77 1.03 -15.72
C MET A 32 -9.74 0.71 -17.22
N LEU A 33 -8.82 1.31 -17.96
CA LEU A 33 -8.63 1.02 -19.38
C LEU A 33 -8.03 -0.38 -19.59
N GLN A 34 -7.11 -0.80 -18.72
CA GLN A 34 -6.50 -2.13 -18.78
C GLN A 34 -7.50 -3.24 -18.51
N TRP A 35 -8.37 -3.06 -17.52
CA TRP A 35 -9.36 -4.05 -17.09
C TRP A 35 -10.78 -3.77 -17.63
N HIS A 36 -10.90 -3.05 -18.75
CA HIS A 36 -12.19 -2.77 -19.36
C HIS A 36 -12.78 -4.06 -19.96
N PRO A 37 -14.04 -4.45 -19.65
CA PRO A 37 -14.62 -5.72 -20.10
C PRO A 37 -14.73 -5.82 -21.63
N ASP A 38 -14.93 -4.69 -22.32
CA ASP A 38 -14.99 -4.63 -23.80
C ASP A 38 -13.65 -4.99 -24.47
N LYS A 39 -12.51 -4.62 -23.86
CA LYS A 39 -11.18 -4.95 -24.39
C LYS A 39 -10.70 -6.34 -23.96
N ASN A 40 -11.43 -6.98 -23.04
CA ASN A 40 -11.09 -8.21 -22.36
C ASN A 40 -12.25 -9.22 -22.44
N PRO A 41 -12.72 -9.57 -23.65
CA PRO A 41 -13.88 -10.45 -23.81
C PRO A 41 -13.63 -11.87 -23.28
N ASP A 42 -12.40 -12.39 -23.41
CA ASP A 42 -12.03 -13.74 -22.96
C ASP A 42 -11.90 -13.86 -21.43
N ASN A 43 -11.63 -12.75 -20.75
CA ASN A 43 -11.40 -12.66 -19.31
C ASN A 43 -12.39 -11.70 -18.63
N ALA A 44 -13.59 -11.52 -19.20
CA ALA A 44 -14.60 -10.57 -18.74
C ALA A 44 -14.96 -10.72 -17.25
N THR A 45 -14.98 -11.95 -16.72
CA THR A 45 -15.24 -12.23 -15.30
C THR A 45 -14.16 -11.66 -14.39
N GLU A 46 -12.88 -11.91 -14.69
CA GLU A 46 -11.76 -11.39 -13.89
C GLU A 46 -11.60 -9.88 -14.09
N ALA A 47 -11.80 -9.38 -15.32
CA ALA A 47 -11.83 -7.96 -15.62
C ALA A 47 -12.89 -7.23 -14.78
N THR A 48 -14.11 -7.75 -14.72
CA THR A 48 -15.18 -7.20 -13.88
C THR A 48 -14.82 -7.22 -12.40
N ARG A 49 -14.21 -8.30 -11.92
CA ARG A 49 -13.79 -8.43 -10.52
C ARG A 49 -12.70 -7.42 -10.17
N ARG A 50 -11.66 -7.31 -10.99
CA ARG A 50 -10.59 -6.33 -10.85
C ARG A 50 -11.11 -4.90 -10.94
N PHE A 51 -12.01 -4.63 -11.87
CA PHE A 51 -12.64 -3.33 -12.05
C PHE A 51 -13.36 -2.87 -10.77
N LYS A 52 -14.13 -3.76 -10.14
CA LYS A 52 -14.80 -3.49 -8.84
C LYS A 52 -13.79 -3.23 -7.72
N GLU A 53 -12.70 -4.00 -7.66
CA GLU A 53 -11.64 -3.82 -6.66
C GLU A 53 -10.90 -2.49 -6.84
N ILE A 54 -10.54 -2.12 -8.07
CA ILE A 54 -9.86 -0.87 -8.41
C ILE A 54 -10.73 0.33 -8.04
N ARG A 55 -12.02 0.31 -8.40
CA ARG A 55 -12.96 1.38 -8.05
C ARG A 55 -13.10 1.53 -6.53
N SER A 56 -13.27 0.42 -5.82
CA SER A 56 -13.39 0.41 -4.35
C SER A 56 -12.11 0.91 -3.67
N ALA A 57 -10.93 0.59 -4.23
CA ALA A 57 -9.65 1.06 -3.73
C ALA A 57 -9.51 2.58 -3.90
N HIS A 58 -9.86 3.11 -5.08
CA HIS A 58 -9.85 4.53 -5.36
C HIS A 58 -10.77 5.31 -4.41
N ASP A 59 -12.03 4.88 -4.28
CA ASP A 59 -13.03 5.55 -3.43
C ASP A 59 -12.58 5.60 -1.96
N LEU A 60 -11.98 4.52 -1.45
CA LEU A 60 -11.45 4.48 -0.09
C LEU A 60 -10.25 5.44 0.10
N LEU A 61 -9.34 5.51 -0.87
CA LEU A 61 -8.20 6.42 -0.79
C LEU A 61 -8.63 7.88 -0.85
N MET A 62 -9.63 8.20 -1.68
CA MET A 62 -10.21 9.55 -1.78
C MET A 62 -11.02 9.93 -0.53
N THR A 63 -11.57 8.96 0.19
CA THR A 63 -12.29 9.20 1.46
C THR A 63 -11.35 9.70 2.57
N VAL A 64 -10.08 9.27 2.55
CA VAL A 64 -9.11 9.63 3.59
C VAL A 64 -8.18 10.73 3.06
N PRO A 65 -8.16 11.92 3.67
CA PRO A 65 -7.35 13.01 3.15
C PRO A 65 -5.86 12.66 3.14
N HIS A 66 -5.15 13.17 2.13
CA HIS A 66 -3.73 12.88 1.87
C HIS A 66 -2.85 13.03 3.12
N ASN A 67 -3.01 14.12 3.86
CA ASN A 67 -2.26 14.38 5.09
C ASN A 67 -2.37 13.25 6.14
N ARG A 68 -3.55 12.63 6.29
CA ARG A 68 -3.77 11.51 7.23
C ARG A 68 -3.07 10.23 6.76
N ARG A 69 -3.07 9.96 5.45
CA ARG A 69 -2.37 8.80 4.88
C ARG A 69 -0.85 8.94 5.03
N VAL A 70 -0.31 10.12 4.76
CA VAL A 70 1.10 10.46 4.96
C VAL A 70 1.49 10.32 6.44
N ALA A 71 0.68 10.83 7.36
CA ALA A 71 0.94 10.72 8.80
C ALA A 71 1.01 9.25 9.26
N ALA A 72 0.08 8.41 8.81
CA ALA A 72 0.09 6.98 9.12
C ALA A 72 1.37 6.27 8.60
N MET A 73 1.85 6.63 7.41
CA MET A 73 3.08 6.07 6.85
C MET A 73 4.33 6.54 7.62
N ARG A 74 4.40 7.83 8.01
CA ARG A 74 5.52 8.37 8.80
C ARG A 74 5.69 7.65 10.14
N VAL A 75 4.59 7.32 10.81
CA VAL A 75 4.61 6.54 12.06
C VAL A 75 5.14 5.12 11.81
N ALA A 76 4.71 4.47 10.73
CA ALA A 76 5.16 3.12 10.39
C ALA A 76 6.67 3.06 10.07
N LYS A 77 7.19 4.03 9.29
CA LYS A 77 8.62 4.10 8.93
C LYS A 77 9.51 4.35 10.16
N LYS A 78 9.05 5.20 11.10
CA LYS A 78 9.77 5.45 12.37
C LYS A 78 9.89 4.17 13.20
N LYS A 79 8.80 3.41 13.37
CA LYS A 79 8.80 2.11 14.07
C LYS A 79 9.75 1.09 13.43
N GLN A 80 9.79 1.02 12.10
CA GLN A 80 10.69 0.09 11.40
C GLN A 80 12.17 0.47 11.60
N SER A 81 12.49 1.76 11.59
CA SER A 81 13.86 2.23 11.83
C SER A 81 14.35 1.96 13.25
N THR A 82 13.50 2.19 14.26
CA THR A 82 13.85 1.93 15.66
C THR A 82 13.98 0.44 15.95
N ALA A 83 13.10 -0.39 15.37
CA ALA A 83 13.21 -1.84 15.52
C ALA A 83 14.48 -2.40 14.86
N ARG A 84 14.92 -1.86 13.73
CA ARG A 84 16.16 -2.25 13.06
C ARG A 84 17.40 -1.80 13.84
N ALA A 85 17.36 -0.62 14.47
CA ALA A 85 18.42 -0.13 15.34
C ALA A 85 18.56 -0.99 16.60
N GLN A 86 17.45 -1.28 17.28
CA GLN A 86 17.42 -2.12 18.49
C GLN A 86 17.89 -3.55 18.24
N ARG A 87 17.59 -4.13 17.07
CA ARG A 87 18.11 -5.46 16.69
C ARG A 87 19.63 -5.45 16.48
N ARG A 88 20.16 -4.42 15.83
CA ARG A 88 21.63 -4.27 15.66
C ARG A 88 22.35 -4.13 17.00
N GLU A 89 21.78 -3.34 17.91
CA GLU A 89 22.33 -3.21 19.27
C GLU A 89 22.23 -4.52 20.07
N ALA A 90 21.15 -5.30 19.89
CA ALA A 90 21.00 -6.59 20.54
C ALA A 90 22.03 -7.61 20.00
N ASP A 91 22.21 -7.68 18.67
CA ASP A 91 23.20 -8.57 18.04
C ASP A 91 24.63 -8.21 18.50
N GLN A 92 24.95 -6.92 18.61
CA GLN A 92 26.25 -6.45 19.13
C GLN A 92 26.50 -6.87 20.59
N ARG A 93 25.49 -6.76 21.46
CA ARG A 93 25.62 -7.15 22.88
C ARG A 93 25.77 -8.64 23.09
N VAL A 94 25.15 -9.46 22.25
CA VAL A 94 25.32 -10.92 22.31
C VAL A 94 26.74 -11.30 21.92
N GLU A 95 27.28 -10.68 20.87
CA GLU A 95 28.68 -10.92 20.45
C GLU A 95 29.68 -10.51 21.55
N GLU A 96 29.46 -9.35 22.18
CA GLU A 96 30.29 -8.87 23.30
C GLU A 96 30.22 -9.80 24.52
N GLN A 97 29.03 -10.29 24.88
CA GLN A 97 28.87 -11.24 25.99
C GLN A 97 29.48 -12.63 25.72
N TRP A 98 29.59 -13.05 24.46
CA TRP A 98 30.17 -14.34 24.08
C TRP A 98 31.70 -14.29 23.97
N ALA A 99 32.27 -13.11 23.77
CA ALA A 99 33.72 -12.89 23.69
C ALA A 99 34.42 -12.81 25.07
N GLU A 100 33.66 -12.63 26.16
CA GLU A 100 34.17 -12.50 27.53
C GLU A 100 34.16 -13.82 28.34
N GLN A 101 33.75 -14.96 27.75
CA GLN A 101 33.80 -16.29 28.37
C GLN A 101 34.86 -17.19 27.73
#